data_AF-A0A938P6D1-F1
#
_entry.id   AF-A0A938P6D1-F1
#
_cell.length_a   1.000
_cell.length_b   1.000
_cell.length_c   1.000
_cell.angle_alpha   90.00
_cell.angle_beta   90.00
_cell.angle_gamma   90.00
#
_symmetry.space_group_name_H-M   'P 1'
#
loop_
_entity.id
_entity.type
_entity.pdbx_description
1 polymer ?
#
loop_
_entity_poly.entity_id
_entity_poly.type
_entity_poly.pdbx_seq_one_letter_code
_entity_poly.pdbx_strand_id
1 'polypeptide(L)'
;MKKGRPCAGASFVCARLKKAPNQIRPSRIGSAGRNLFIFTGKSMPEMKEEVQSSRLHADPKKSLAAPSRPRLQCGMAGSYLTLDEAAKYLHLDTGYLLRLLKQGEVPCQAGGGRVGFDRDELDAWASQRILRMTERNLKEYHRESSRITRCSAGDYAVIRGLFAPGRTVVGLPSRTKASVLRELVGIAEQAGLLYAPADLIASLEAREAACSTGLGGGVALVHPSKHDPYIAAESFIVLARTATPIPFGAPDGENTDLFFLVCCLDDRLHLHTLARLCTMLGTPDVLPRMRQAADGAALYAAVIETEQLVLEHLGRSRV
;
A
#
# COMPACT_ATOMS: atom_id res chain seq x y z
N MET A 1 42.20 -17.53 64.06
CA MET A 1 41.65 -18.89 63.77
C MET A 1 40.51 -18.71 62.80
N LYS A 2 40.33 -19.30 61.61
CA LYS A 2 41.06 -20.18 60.67
C LYS A 2 40.60 -19.66 59.28
N LYS A 3 41.49 -19.29 58.35
CA LYS A 3 42.06 -20.11 57.24
C LYS A 3 41.03 -20.85 56.36
N GLY A 4 41.07 -20.56 55.06
CA GLY A 4 40.52 -21.41 53.98
C GLY A 4 40.49 -20.73 52.60
N ARG A 5 41.65 -20.65 51.90
CA ARG A 5 41.72 -20.52 50.43
C ARG A 5 41.74 -21.95 49.78
N PRO A 6 42.12 -22.14 48.50
CA PRO A 6 41.28 -22.26 47.29
C PRO A 6 41.51 -23.63 46.58
N CYS A 7 40.92 -23.89 45.41
CA CYS A 7 41.41 -24.86 44.38
C CYS A 7 40.73 -24.53 43.04
N ALA A 8 41.46 -24.12 42.00
CA ALA A 8 42.03 -24.96 40.92
C ALA A 8 40.95 -25.40 39.91
N GLY A 9 41.03 -25.21 38.59
CA GLY A 9 42.15 -24.94 37.69
C GLY A 9 41.98 -25.89 36.48
N ALA A 10 41.89 -25.36 35.25
CA ALA A 10 42.25 -26.07 34.02
C ALA A 10 42.21 -25.12 32.81
N SER A 11 43.40 -24.74 32.36
CA SER A 11 43.70 -24.16 31.05
C SER A 11 44.12 -25.29 30.11
N PHE A 12 43.73 -25.24 28.82
CA PHE A 12 44.43 -25.77 27.62
C PHE A 12 43.63 -25.23 26.41
N VAL A 13 44.04 -24.24 25.61
CA VAL A 13 45.21 -24.06 24.72
C VAL A 13 45.37 -25.14 23.64
N CYS A 14 44.82 -24.78 22.47
CA CYS A 14 45.44 -24.79 21.13
C CYS A 14 45.86 -26.12 20.48
N ALA A 15 45.26 -26.42 19.32
CA ALA A 15 46.00 -26.99 18.19
C ALA A 15 45.43 -26.51 16.85
N ARG A 16 46.36 -26.02 16.03
CA ARG A 16 46.22 -25.32 14.76
C ARG A 16 47.00 -26.12 13.73
N LEU A 17 46.37 -26.69 12.70
CA LEU A 17 47.03 -27.20 11.49
C LEU A 17 46.06 -26.98 10.31
N LYS A 18 46.20 -25.90 9.53
CA LYS A 18 47.11 -25.66 8.38
C LYS A 18 46.74 -26.41 7.08
N LYS A 19 46.43 -25.56 6.08
CA LYS A 19 46.74 -25.62 4.63
C LYS A 19 45.77 -26.31 3.65
N ALA A 20 45.13 -25.44 2.86
CA ALA A 20 44.74 -25.57 1.44
C ALA A 20 45.96 -25.95 0.54
N PRO A 21 45.86 -26.17 -0.80
CA PRO A 21 44.76 -25.83 -1.72
C PRO A 21 44.45 -26.92 -2.79
N ASN A 22 43.40 -26.73 -3.60
CA ASN A 22 43.53 -27.12 -5.01
C ASN A 22 42.74 -26.21 -5.95
N GLN A 23 43.48 -25.58 -6.86
CA GLN A 23 43.02 -24.84 -8.01
C GLN A 23 42.77 -25.84 -9.14
N ILE A 24 41.65 -25.74 -9.85
CA ILE A 24 41.53 -26.33 -11.20
C ILE A 24 40.79 -25.37 -12.12
N ARG A 25 41.58 -24.66 -12.94
CA ARG A 25 41.36 -24.31 -14.36
C ARG A 25 42.78 -24.17 -14.96
N PRO A 26 43.02 -24.26 -16.29
CA PRO A 26 42.09 -24.39 -17.43
C PRO A 26 42.47 -25.51 -18.42
N SER A 27 41.61 -25.81 -19.39
CA SER A 27 42.04 -26.43 -20.66
C SER A 27 41.27 -25.83 -21.84
N ARG A 28 41.97 -25.05 -22.66
CA ARG A 28 41.65 -24.73 -24.05
C ARG A 28 42.34 -25.77 -24.94
N ILE A 29 41.60 -26.50 -25.76
CA ILE A 29 41.97 -27.02 -27.10
C ILE A 29 40.63 -27.13 -27.87
N GLY A 30 40.37 -26.30 -28.89
CA GLY A 30 40.55 -26.64 -30.31
C GLY A 30 39.21 -27.10 -30.91
N SER A 31 38.46 -26.21 -31.57
CA SER A 31 38.42 -26.03 -33.04
C SER A 31 37.29 -26.80 -33.73
N ALA A 32 36.62 -26.11 -34.67
CA ALA A 32 35.85 -26.61 -35.82
C ALA A 32 34.31 -26.71 -35.70
N GLY A 33 33.66 -26.19 -36.76
CA GLY A 33 32.25 -26.41 -37.14
C GLY A 33 31.29 -25.33 -36.62
N ARG A 34 31.10 -24.16 -37.24
CA ARG A 34 30.30 -23.95 -38.47
C ARG A 34 29.12 -24.94 -38.58
N ASN A 35 27.90 -24.47 -38.33
CA ASN A 35 26.79 -24.67 -39.24
C ASN A 35 25.66 -23.66 -38.99
N LEU A 36 25.73 -22.63 -39.81
CA LEU A 36 24.65 -21.78 -40.26
C LEU A 36 23.70 -22.66 -41.10
N PHE A 37 22.48 -22.91 -40.64
CA PHE A 37 21.42 -23.44 -41.50
C PHE A 37 20.40 -22.34 -41.76
N ILE A 38 20.66 -21.66 -42.88
CA ILE A 38 19.67 -21.02 -43.72
C ILE A 38 18.77 -22.13 -44.28
N PHE A 39 17.47 -22.07 -44.05
CA PHE A 39 16.50 -22.77 -44.89
C PHE A 39 15.81 -21.74 -45.77
N THR A 40 16.26 -21.70 -47.02
CA THR A 40 15.57 -21.10 -48.15
C THR A 40 14.32 -21.93 -48.48
N GLY A 41 13.28 -21.23 -48.92
CA GLY A 41 11.95 -21.80 -49.06
C GLY A 41 11.72 -22.72 -50.25
N LYS A 42 10.51 -23.27 -50.28
CA LYS A 42 9.81 -23.68 -51.49
C LYS A 42 8.30 -23.71 -51.22
N SER A 43 7.61 -22.80 -51.92
CA SER A 43 6.31 -22.92 -52.60
C SER A 43 5.12 -23.62 -51.94
N MET A 44 4.04 -22.84 -51.83
CA MET A 44 2.63 -23.21 -51.63
C MET A 44 2.08 -24.12 -52.74
N PRO A 45 0.87 -24.67 -52.52
CA PRO A 45 -0.19 -24.41 -53.48
C PRO A 45 -1.47 -23.84 -52.84
N GLU A 46 -2.23 -23.21 -53.73
CA GLU A 46 -3.40 -22.35 -53.58
C GLU A 46 -4.62 -23.02 -52.92
N MET A 47 -5.40 -22.23 -52.15
CA MET A 47 -6.84 -22.45 -52.03
C MET A 47 -7.59 -21.14 -52.30
N LYS A 48 -8.58 -21.27 -53.16
CA LYS A 48 -9.26 -20.23 -53.93
C LYS A 48 -10.27 -19.46 -53.06
N GLU A 49 -10.34 -18.16 -53.31
CA GLU A 49 -11.46 -17.29 -52.95
C GLU A 49 -12.74 -17.75 -53.64
N GLU A 50 -13.85 -17.77 -52.90
CA GLU A 50 -15.19 -17.82 -53.46
C GLU A 50 -15.98 -16.63 -52.91
N VAL A 51 -16.11 -15.61 -53.76
CA VAL A 51 -16.88 -14.39 -53.53
C VAL A 51 -18.32 -14.66 -53.97
N GLN A 52 -19.26 -14.66 -53.01
CA GLN A 52 -20.68 -14.57 -53.32
C GLN A 52 -21.22 -13.20 -52.91
N SER A 53 -21.50 -12.38 -53.93
CA SER A 53 -22.25 -11.15 -53.82
C SER A 53 -23.75 -11.45 -53.63
N SER A 54 -24.39 -10.83 -52.65
CA SER A 54 -25.83 -10.56 -52.74
C SER A 54 -26.11 -9.15 -52.20
N ARG A 55 -26.58 -8.31 -53.12
CA ARG A 55 -27.14 -6.97 -52.84
C ARG A 55 -28.57 -7.17 -52.33
N LEU A 56 -28.90 -6.59 -51.19
CA LEU A 56 -30.28 -6.27 -50.82
C LEU A 56 -30.34 -4.84 -50.27
N HIS A 57 -31.21 -4.06 -50.89
CA HIS A 57 -31.59 -2.70 -50.51
C HIS A 57 -32.18 -2.66 -49.10
N ALA A 58 -31.84 -1.64 -48.32
CA ALA A 58 -32.48 -1.34 -47.05
C ALA A 58 -32.95 0.12 -47.02
N ASP A 59 -34.26 0.27 -46.85
CA ASP A 59 -35.03 1.50 -46.66
C ASP A 59 -34.60 2.30 -45.40
N PRO A 60 -34.66 3.65 -45.43
CA PRO A 60 -34.34 4.48 -44.29
C PRO A 60 -35.61 4.80 -43.49
N LYS A 61 -35.84 4.12 -42.37
CA LYS A 61 -36.61 4.60 -41.20
C LYS A 61 -36.66 3.52 -40.11
N LYS A 62 -35.74 3.58 -39.14
CA LYS A 62 -35.98 3.05 -37.80
C LYS A 62 -35.12 3.78 -36.77
N SER A 63 -35.82 4.37 -35.81
CA SER A 63 -35.37 5.15 -34.68
C SER A 63 -34.29 4.42 -33.86
N LEU A 64 -33.21 5.15 -33.52
CA LEU A 64 -32.24 4.76 -32.51
C LEU A 64 -32.92 4.74 -31.13
N ALA A 65 -33.14 3.56 -30.57
CA ALA A 65 -33.39 3.40 -29.15
C ALA A 65 -32.05 3.37 -28.40
N ALA A 66 -31.91 4.22 -27.39
CA ALA A 66 -30.73 4.27 -26.53
C ALA A 66 -30.52 2.94 -25.77
N PRO A 67 -29.26 2.53 -25.49
CA PRO A 67 -29.02 1.30 -24.75
C PRO A 67 -29.53 1.44 -23.32
N SER A 68 -30.40 0.51 -22.93
CA SER A 68 -30.91 0.35 -21.57
C SER A 68 -29.76 0.06 -20.61
N ARG A 69 -29.53 0.96 -19.64
CA ARG A 69 -28.59 0.77 -18.53
C ARG A 69 -28.96 -0.50 -17.74
N PRO A 70 -27.98 -1.32 -17.30
CA PRO A 70 -28.30 -2.44 -16.42
C PRO A 70 -28.87 -1.87 -15.11
N ARG A 71 -29.99 -2.44 -14.65
CA ARG A 71 -30.49 -2.21 -13.28
C ARG A 71 -29.43 -2.73 -12.31
N LEU A 72 -28.71 -1.82 -11.68
CA LEU A 72 -27.94 -2.15 -10.48
C LEU A 72 -28.93 -2.61 -9.41
N GLN A 73 -28.76 -3.84 -8.95
CA GLN A 73 -29.48 -4.39 -7.82
C GLN A 73 -29.22 -3.51 -6.59
N CYS A 74 -30.28 -3.23 -5.84
CA CYS A 74 -30.27 -2.46 -4.61
C CYS A 74 -29.30 -3.12 -3.62
N GLY A 75 -28.17 -2.45 -3.34
CA GLY A 75 -27.19 -2.85 -2.34
C GLY A 75 -27.73 -2.67 -0.92
N MET A 76 -27.25 -3.53 -0.04
CA MET A 76 -27.60 -3.69 1.38
C MET A 76 -27.88 -2.37 2.13
N ALA A 77 -28.90 -2.40 3.01
CA ALA A 77 -29.26 -1.28 3.88
C ALA A 77 -28.08 -0.89 4.81
N GLY A 78 -27.44 0.26 4.53
CA GLY A 78 -26.41 0.85 5.40
C GLY A 78 -25.23 1.54 4.70
N SER A 79 -25.06 1.38 3.38
CA SER A 79 -23.88 1.90 2.66
C SER A 79 -23.95 3.36 2.22
N TYR A 80 -25.11 4.01 2.35
CA TYR A 80 -25.33 5.36 1.82
C TYR A 80 -25.39 6.42 2.92
N LEU A 81 -24.59 7.47 2.74
CA LEU A 81 -24.56 8.65 3.60
C LEU A 81 -25.31 9.82 2.95
N THR A 82 -26.02 10.58 3.75
CA THR A 82 -26.51 11.91 3.37
C THR A 82 -25.35 12.90 3.27
N LEU A 83 -25.61 14.08 2.71
CA LEU A 83 -24.62 15.16 2.61
C LEU A 83 -24.01 15.54 3.97
N ASP A 84 -24.82 15.70 5.01
CA ASP A 84 -24.32 16.09 6.33
C ASP A 84 -23.56 14.94 7.01
N GLU A 85 -23.96 13.69 6.79
CA GLU A 85 -23.23 12.53 7.28
C GLU A 85 -21.89 12.36 6.55
N ALA A 86 -21.87 12.56 5.24
CA ALA A 86 -20.64 12.54 4.43
C ALA A 86 -19.69 13.68 4.84
N ALA A 87 -20.20 14.89 5.07
CA ALA A 87 -19.39 16.02 5.53
C ALA A 87 -18.73 15.72 6.89
N LYS A 88 -19.52 15.20 7.86
CA LYS A 88 -19.01 14.78 9.16
C LYS A 88 -17.97 13.65 9.05
N TYR A 89 -18.26 12.66 8.21
CA TYR A 89 -17.38 11.52 7.93
C TYR A 89 -16.01 11.98 7.40
N LEU A 90 -16.02 12.93 6.46
CA LEU A 90 -14.81 13.48 5.83
C LEU A 90 -14.12 14.59 6.64
N HIS A 91 -14.67 15.00 7.78
CA HIS A 91 -14.23 16.17 8.55
C HIS A 91 -14.18 17.45 7.70
N LEU A 92 -15.16 17.62 6.80
CA LEU A 92 -15.31 18.79 5.94
C LEU A 92 -16.51 19.62 6.37
N ASP A 93 -16.45 20.93 6.12
CA ASP A 93 -17.62 21.78 6.17
C ASP A 93 -18.64 21.36 5.09
N THR A 94 -19.93 21.33 5.44
CA THR A 94 -21.02 20.93 4.52
C THR A 94 -21.04 21.84 3.28
N GLY A 95 -20.80 23.14 3.43
CA GLY A 95 -20.74 24.09 2.33
C GLY A 95 -19.56 23.83 1.38
N TYR A 96 -18.41 23.43 1.93
CA TYR A 96 -17.27 23.00 1.11
C TYR A 96 -17.54 21.68 0.38
N LEU A 97 -18.15 20.68 1.04
CA LEU A 97 -18.54 19.43 0.37
C LEU A 97 -19.55 19.69 -0.75
N LEU A 98 -20.52 20.58 -0.55
CA LEU A 98 -21.44 21.03 -1.60
C LEU A 98 -20.72 21.65 -2.79
N ARG A 99 -19.64 22.42 -2.55
CA ARG A 99 -18.83 23.00 -3.61
C ARG A 99 -18.14 21.91 -4.43
N LEU A 100 -17.52 20.93 -3.77
CA LEU A 100 -16.88 19.78 -4.43
C LEU A 100 -17.89 18.99 -5.27
N LEU A 101 -19.10 18.80 -4.75
CA LEU A 101 -20.18 18.14 -5.46
C LEU A 101 -20.61 18.91 -6.72
N LYS A 102 -20.75 20.25 -6.62
CA LYS A 102 -21.04 21.11 -7.79
C LYS A 102 -19.94 21.08 -8.84
N GLN A 103 -18.69 20.86 -8.43
CA GLN A 103 -17.54 20.75 -9.32
C GLN A 103 -17.35 19.33 -9.88
N GLY A 104 -18.13 18.34 -9.42
CA GLY A 104 -18.00 16.95 -9.82
C GLY A 104 -16.72 16.27 -9.30
N GLU A 105 -16.10 16.81 -8.25
CA GLU A 105 -14.83 16.32 -7.71
C GLU A 105 -14.99 15.18 -6.71
N VAL A 106 -16.18 15.02 -6.11
CA VAL A 106 -16.49 13.98 -5.11
C VAL A 106 -17.52 12.99 -5.69
N PRO A 107 -17.32 11.67 -5.52
CA PRO A 107 -18.27 10.67 -5.99
C PRO A 107 -19.60 10.82 -5.27
N CYS A 108 -20.70 10.73 -6.01
CA CYS A 108 -22.04 10.75 -5.46
C CYS A 108 -23.01 9.96 -6.33
N GLN A 109 -24.11 9.50 -5.73
CA GLN A 109 -25.21 8.85 -6.41
C GLN A 109 -26.47 9.70 -6.29
N ALA A 110 -27.08 10.00 -7.43
CA ALA A 110 -28.37 10.70 -7.49
C ALA A 110 -29.50 9.68 -7.39
N GLY A 111 -30.21 9.66 -6.26
CA GLY A 111 -31.34 8.76 -6.02
C GLY A 111 -32.59 9.54 -5.59
N GLY A 112 -33.67 9.45 -6.36
CA GLY A 112 -35.00 9.94 -5.94
C GLY A 112 -35.08 11.44 -5.56
N GLY A 113 -34.29 12.30 -6.23
CA GLY A 113 -34.28 13.74 -5.95
C GLY A 113 -33.40 14.18 -4.77
N ARG A 114 -32.65 13.26 -4.16
CA ARG A 114 -31.63 13.55 -3.14
C ARG A 114 -30.28 13.01 -3.59
N VAL A 115 -29.20 13.67 -3.15
CA VAL A 115 -27.84 13.17 -3.36
C VAL A 115 -27.45 12.30 -2.17
N GLY A 116 -26.97 11.10 -2.46
CA GLY A 116 -26.36 10.19 -1.49
C GLY A 116 -24.91 9.89 -1.86
N PHE A 117 -24.14 9.42 -0.88
CA PHE A 117 -22.74 9.05 -1.04
C PHE A 117 -22.59 7.60 -0.65
N ASP A 118 -22.11 6.76 -1.57
CA ASP A 118 -21.70 5.40 -1.22
C ASP A 118 -20.43 5.49 -0.36
N ARG A 119 -20.43 4.78 0.77
CA ARG A 119 -19.36 4.85 1.76
C ARG A 119 -18.02 4.33 1.22
N ASP A 120 -18.01 3.23 0.48
CA ASP A 120 -16.77 2.66 -0.08
C ASP A 120 -16.16 3.62 -1.10
N GLU A 121 -16.99 4.17 -2.00
CA GLU A 121 -16.55 5.15 -2.99
C GLU A 121 -16.03 6.43 -2.32
N LEU A 122 -16.71 6.87 -1.25
CA LEU A 122 -16.32 8.06 -0.50
C LEU A 122 -15.00 7.86 0.25
N ASP A 123 -14.77 6.69 0.83
CA ASP A 123 -13.51 6.36 1.50
C ASP A 123 -12.33 6.24 0.52
N ALA A 124 -12.55 5.55 -0.61
CA ALA A 124 -11.58 5.46 -1.68
C ALA A 124 -11.19 6.85 -2.23
N TRP A 125 -12.16 7.76 -2.33
CA TRP A 125 -11.89 9.16 -2.67
C TRP A 125 -11.13 9.91 -1.57
N ALA A 126 -11.54 9.75 -0.31
CA ALA A 126 -10.94 10.43 0.83
C ALA A 126 -9.46 10.03 1.04
N SER A 127 -9.16 8.73 0.96
CA SER A 127 -7.79 8.20 1.04
C SER A 127 -6.89 8.81 -0.04
N GLN A 128 -7.33 8.83 -1.31
CA GLN A 128 -6.59 9.48 -2.40
C GLN A 128 -6.38 10.98 -2.15
N ARG A 129 -7.39 11.67 -1.63
CA ARG A 129 -7.30 13.08 -1.28
C ARG A 129 -6.23 13.30 -0.20
N ILE A 130 -6.24 12.53 0.90
CA ILE A 130 -5.29 12.64 2.01
C ILE A 130 -3.84 12.49 1.53
N LEU A 131 -3.55 11.49 0.69
CA LEU A 131 -2.20 11.26 0.16
C LEU A 131 -1.68 12.42 -0.71
N ARG A 132 -2.56 13.29 -1.20
CA ARG A 132 -2.24 14.40 -2.11
C ARG A 132 -2.48 15.77 -1.49
N MET A 133 -2.83 15.84 -0.20
CA MET A 133 -3.08 17.12 0.47
C MET A 133 -1.78 17.93 0.63
N THR A 134 -1.93 19.25 0.65
CA THR A 134 -0.86 20.14 1.10
C THR A 134 -0.62 19.97 2.60
N GLU A 135 0.58 20.33 3.07
CA GLU A 135 0.96 20.21 4.48
C GLU A 135 -0.04 20.91 5.42
N ARG A 136 -0.51 22.10 5.05
CA ARG A 136 -1.51 22.85 5.83
C ARG A 136 -2.82 22.08 5.97
N ASN A 137 -3.40 21.66 4.84
CA ASN A 137 -4.69 20.95 4.84
C ASN A 137 -4.58 19.61 5.55
N LEU A 138 -3.46 18.91 5.38
CA LEU A 138 -3.18 17.66 6.07
C LEU A 138 -3.11 17.86 7.59
N LYS A 139 -2.42 18.90 8.08
CA LYS A 139 -2.35 19.25 9.51
C LYS A 139 -3.73 19.55 10.10
N GLU A 140 -4.58 20.28 9.37
CA GLU A 140 -5.95 20.58 9.78
C GLU A 140 -6.81 19.31 9.88
N TYR A 141 -6.78 18.46 8.84
CA TYR A 141 -7.49 17.17 8.82
C TYR A 141 -7.03 16.23 9.94
N HIS A 142 -5.70 16.14 10.13
CA HIS A 142 -5.09 15.31 11.15
C HIS A 142 -5.46 15.74 12.56
N ARG A 143 -5.50 17.06 12.82
CA ARG A 143 -5.94 17.61 14.10
C ARG A 143 -7.39 17.24 14.42
N GLU A 144 -8.28 17.38 13.44
CA GLU A 144 -9.70 17.10 13.63
C GLU A 144 -9.97 15.60 13.83
N SER A 145 -9.40 14.74 12.97
CA SER A 145 -9.51 13.28 13.13
C SER A 145 -8.90 12.80 14.46
N SER A 146 -7.75 13.35 14.88
CA SER A 146 -7.15 13.05 16.20
C SER A 146 -8.07 13.42 17.37
N ARG A 147 -8.84 14.50 17.25
CA ARG A 147 -9.78 14.95 18.28
C ARG A 147 -10.94 13.96 18.41
N ILE A 148 -11.50 13.54 17.28
CA ILE A 148 -12.63 12.61 17.20
C ILE A 148 -12.22 11.22 17.73
N THR A 149 -11.07 10.70 17.29
CA THR A 149 -10.56 9.40 17.76
C THR A 149 -10.30 9.41 19.26
N ARG A 150 -9.71 10.49 19.82
CA ARG A 150 -9.48 10.60 21.27
C ARG A 150 -10.78 10.51 22.07
N CYS A 151 -11.84 11.19 21.63
CA CYS A 151 -13.12 11.17 22.31
C CYS A 151 -13.76 9.77 22.33
N SER A 152 -13.44 8.92 21.34
CA SER A 152 -14.01 7.57 21.21
C SER A 152 -13.15 6.47 21.85
N ALA A 153 -11.82 6.57 21.77
CA ALA A 153 -10.89 5.48 22.12
C ALA A 153 -10.02 5.76 23.36
N GLY A 154 -10.01 6.99 23.89
CA GLY A 154 -9.23 7.35 25.09
C GLY A 154 -7.71 7.45 24.91
N ASP A 155 -7.15 6.94 23.81
CA ASP A 155 -5.72 7.02 23.45
C ASP A 155 -5.52 7.84 22.15
N TYR A 156 -4.38 8.52 22.07
CA TYR A 156 -3.92 9.28 20.92
C TYR A 156 -2.96 8.50 20.01
N ALA A 157 -2.33 7.44 20.52
CA ALA A 157 -1.26 6.70 19.85
C ALA A 157 -1.79 5.56 18.98
N VAL A 158 -2.44 5.93 17.87
CA VAL A 158 -3.08 4.98 16.96
C VAL A 158 -2.05 4.08 16.25
N ILE A 159 -0.89 4.61 15.86
CA ILE A 159 0.14 3.80 15.18
C ILE A 159 0.69 2.76 16.15
N ARG A 160 1.00 3.14 17.39
CA ARG A 160 1.46 2.20 18.42
C ARG A 160 0.49 1.04 18.67
N GLY A 161 -0.82 1.28 18.57
CA GLY A 161 -1.83 0.23 18.73
C GLY A 161 -1.91 -0.73 17.54
N LEU A 162 -1.61 -0.26 16.32
CA LEU A 162 -1.70 -1.04 15.09
C LEU A 162 -0.39 -1.72 14.69
N PHE A 163 0.72 -1.30 15.31
CA PHE A 163 2.07 -1.62 14.87
C PHE A 163 2.83 -2.41 15.92
N ALA A 164 3.38 -3.56 15.52
CA ALA A 164 4.15 -4.45 16.39
C ALA A 164 5.57 -4.66 15.85
N PRO A 165 6.58 -4.86 16.72
CA PRO A 165 7.97 -5.07 16.28
C PRO A 165 8.15 -6.20 15.26
N GLY A 166 7.41 -7.31 15.42
CA GLY A 166 7.43 -8.46 14.50
C GLY A 166 6.82 -8.21 13.12
N ARG A 167 6.24 -7.03 12.88
CA ARG A 167 5.63 -6.61 11.61
C ARG A 167 6.53 -5.62 10.85
N THR A 168 7.81 -5.55 11.22
CA THR A 168 8.79 -4.63 10.64
C THR A 168 9.97 -5.38 10.04
N VAL A 169 10.21 -5.20 8.74
CA VAL A 169 11.25 -5.90 8.00
C VAL A 169 12.20 -4.91 7.33
N VAL A 170 13.49 -5.22 7.37
CA VAL A 170 14.54 -4.49 6.65
C VAL A 170 15.19 -5.42 5.64
N GLY A 171 15.42 -4.93 4.42
CA GLY A 171 16.09 -5.68 3.37
C GLY A 171 15.16 -6.56 2.55
N LEU A 172 13.91 -6.14 2.34
CA LEU A 172 12.96 -6.87 1.51
C LEU A 172 13.52 -7.06 0.07
N PRO A 173 13.63 -8.30 -0.44
CA PRO A 173 14.30 -8.58 -1.72
C PRO A 173 13.47 -8.20 -2.96
N SER A 174 12.22 -7.77 -2.78
CA SER A 174 11.30 -7.39 -3.84
C SER A 174 11.88 -6.36 -4.82
N ARG A 175 11.54 -6.51 -6.11
CA ARG A 175 12.02 -5.63 -7.20
C ARG A 175 10.90 -5.05 -8.08
N THR A 176 9.67 -5.48 -7.86
CA THR A 176 8.48 -5.04 -8.63
C THR A 176 7.35 -4.69 -7.68
N LYS A 177 6.42 -3.82 -8.13
CA LYS A 177 5.22 -3.48 -7.36
C LYS A 177 4.50 -4.72 -6.83
N ALA A 178 4.19 -5.66 -7.72
CA ALA A 178 3.45 -6.87 -7.35
C ALA A 178 4.24 -7.76 -6.36
N SER A 179 5.57 -7.86 -6.48
CA SER A 179 6.37 -8.59 -5.49
C SER A 179 6.33 -7.95 -4.11
N VAL A 180 6.42 -6.61 -4.02
CA VAL A 180 6.32 -5.89 -2.74
C VAL A 180 4.95 -6.11 -2.11
N LEU A 181 3.87 -5.99 -2.88
CA LEU A 181 2.51 -6.19 -2.35
C LEU A 181 2.33 -7.60 -1.76
N ARG A 182 2.79 -8.64 -2.47
CA ARG A 182 2.71 -10.02 -1.97
C ARG A 182 3.56 -10.27 -0.75
N GLU A 183 4.78 -9.72 -0.71
CA GLU A 183 5.67 -9.90 0.44
C GLU A 183 5.16 -9.15 1.68
N LEU A 184 4.60 -7.95 1.53
CA LEU A 184 3.93 -7.22 2.63
C LEU A 184 2.77 -8.04 3.22
N VAL A 185 1.93 -8.62 2.36
CA VAL A 185 0.84 -9.51 2.79
C VAL A 185 1.39 -10.78 3.44
N GLY A 186 2.46 -11.37 2.90
CA GLY A 186 3.11 -12.53 3.48
C GLY A 186 3.65 -12.28 4.90
N ILE A 187 4.15 -11.07 5.19
CA ILE A 187 4.55 -10.69 6.56
C ILE A 187 3.33 -10.67 7.49
N ALA A 188 2.19 -10.13 7.04
CA ALA A 188 0.95 -10.11 7.83
C ALA A 188 0.37 -11.52 8.03
N GLU A 189 0.46 -12.38 7.03
CA GLU A 189 0.05 -13.80 7.10
C GLU A 189 0.91 -14.57 8.10
N GLN A 190 2.23 -14.42 8.05
CA GLN A 190 3.17 -15.05 9.00
C GLN A 190 2.93 -14.58 10.44
N ALA A 191 2.46 -13.34 10.62
CA ALA A 191 2.06 -12.80 11.91
C ALA A 191 0.67 -13.30 12.39
N GLY A 192 -0.03 -14.13 11.60
CA GLY A 192 -1.32 -14.70 11.95
C GLY A 192 -2.49 -13.71 11.89
N LEU A 193 -2.36 -12.64 11.10
CA LEU A 193 -3.34 -11.54 11.09
C LEU A 193 -4.45 -11.73 10.05
N LEU A 194 -4.25 -12.62 9.08
CA LEU A 194 -5.08 -12.71 7.90
C LEU A 194 -5.91 -13.98 7.88
N TYR A 195 -7.19 -13.83 7.50
CA TYR A 195 -8.05 -14.95 7.16
C TYR A 195 -8.04 -15.22 5.65
N ALA A 196 -7.91 -14.16 4.84
CA ALA A 196 -7.98 -14.22 3.38
C ALA A 196 -6.83 -13.42 2.71
N PRO A 197 -5.58 -13.93 2.74
CA PRO A 197 -4.42 -13.22 2.19
C PRO A 197 -4.51 -12.98 0.67
N ALA A 198 -5.08 -13.92 -0.09
CA ALA A 198 -5.26 -13.77 -1.53
C ALA A 198 -6.19 -12.61 -1.89
N ASP A 199 -7.29 -12.44 -1.14
CA ASP A 199 -8.25 -11.35 -1.35
C ASP A 199 -7.62 -10.00 -1.01
N LEU A 200 -6.78 -9.95 0.03
CA LEU A 200 -6.04 -8.72 0.36
C LEU A 200 -5.07 -8.35 -0.75
N ILE A 201 -4.30 -9.30 -1.29
CA ILE A 201 -3.40 -9.05 -2.43
C ILE A 201 -4.19 -8.50 -3.62
N ALA A 202 -5.30 -9.13 -3.99
CA ALA A 202 -6.13 -8.69 -5.11
C ALA A 202 -6.68 -7.27 -4.88
N SER A 203 -7.13 -6.96 -3.66
CA SER A 203 -7.60 -5.63 -3.31
C SER A 203 -6.50 -4.58 -3.37
N LEU A 204 -5.28 -4.89 -2.93
CA LEU A 204 -4.14 -3.99 -2.98
C LEU A 204 -3.69 -3.74 -4.42
N GLU A 205 -3.61 -4.79 -5.25
CA GLU A 205 -3.28 -4.68 -6.67
C GLU A 205 -4.30 -3.82 -7.41
N ALA A 206 -5.60 -4.00 -7.15
CA ALA A 206 -6.65 -3.18 -7.73
C ALA A 206 -6.55 -1.69 -7.31
N ARG A 207 -6.29 -1.42 -6.03
CA ARG A 207 -6.09 -0.05 -5.51
C ARG A 207 -4.90 0.63 -6.17
N GLU A 208 -3.77 -0.06 -6.25
CA GLU A 208 -2.51 0.47 -6.77
C GLU A 208 -2.58 0.67 -8.29
N ALA A 209 -3.32 -0.18 -9.00
CA ALA A 209 -3.57 -0.02 -10.44
C ALA A 209 -4.44 1.19 -10.75
N ALA A 210 -5.40 1.53 -9.89
CA ALA A 210 -6.26 2.71 -10.07
C ALA A 210 -5.46 4.02 -9.91
N CYS A 211 -4.61 4.10 -8.89
CA CYS A 211 -3.70 5.22 -8.69
C CYS A 211 -2.59 4.83 -7.71
N SER A 212 -1.34 5.22 -8.02
CA SER A 212 -0.19 4.98 -7.15
C SER A 212 -0.44 5.45 -5.73
N THR A 213 -0.08 4.61 -4.76
CA THR A 213 -0.05 4.94 -3.33
C THR A 213 1.33 5.43 -2.86
N GLY A 214 2.25 5.63 -3.81
CA GLY A 214 3.54 6.25 -3.57
C GLY A 214 3.42 7.73 -3.21
N LEU A 215 4.20 8.14 -2.23
CA LEU A 215 4.40 9.52 -1.80
C LEU A 215 5.82 9.96 -2.17
N GLY A 216 6.01 11.28 -2.27
CA GLY A 216 7.34 11.84 -2.48
C GLY A 216 8.29 11.51 -1.33
N GLY A 217 9.59 11.49 -1.62
CA GLY A 217 10.63 11.12 -0.66
C GLY A 217 10.82 9.61 -0.51
N GLY A 218 10.33 8.80 -1.45
CA GLY A 218 10.61 7.37 -1.55
C GLY A 218 9.85 6.48 -0.56
N VAL A 219 8.62 6.85 -0.20
CA VAL A 219 7.74 6.07 0.70
C VAL A 219 6.40 5.77 0.04
N ALA A 220 5.76 4.65 0.37
CA ALA A 220 4.40 4.34 -0.07
C ALA A 220 3.50 3.89 1.10
N LEU A 221 2.24 4.32 1.07
CA LEU A 221 1.19 3.93 2.01
C LEU A 221 0.21 3.00 1.31
N VAL A 222 0.57 1.73 1.22
CA VAL A 222 -0.23 0.67 0.58
C VAL A 222 -1.44 0.34 1.47
N HIS A 223 -2.65 0.41 0.94
CA HIS A 223 -3.90 0.13 1.66
C HIS A 223 -4.97 -0.39 0.71
N PRO A 224 -5.97 -1.18 1.14
CA PRO A 224 -7.09 -1.57 0.29
C PRO A 224 -8.07 -0.39 0.11
N SER A 225 -8.83 -0.39 -1.00
CA SER A 225 -9.93 0.58 -1.21
C SER A 225 -11.17 0.28 -0.38
N LYS A 226 -11.35 -0.98 0.02
CA LYS A 226 -12.52 -1.47 0.73
C LYS A 226 -12.09 -2.19 1.98
N HIS A 227 -12.81 -1.95 3.06
CA HIS A 227 -12.60 -2.64 4.32
C HIS A 227 -13.54 -3.83 4.37
N ASP A 228 -12.94 -5.02 4.38
CA ASP A 228 -13.67 -6.26 4.62
C ASP A 228 -13.31 -6.76 6.02
N PRO A 229 -14.27 -6.76 6.98
CA PRO A 229 -14.01 -7.23 8.34
C PRO A 229 -13.63 -8.71 8.40
N TYR A 230 -13.86 -9.48 7.32
CA TYR A 230 -13.50 -10.89 7.22
C TYR A 230 -12.11 -11.12 6.61
N ILE A 231 -11.38 -10.07 6.21
CA ILE A 231 -10.06 -10.22 5.60
C ILE A 231 -8.95 -10.46 6.64
N ALA A 232 -9.11 -9.88 7.83
CA ALA A 232 -8.12 -9.87 8.89
C ALA A 232 -8.74 -9.90 10.30
N ALA A 233 -7.98 -10.43 11.25
CA ALA A 233 -8.42 -10.59 12.65
C ALA A 233 -8.49 -9.26 13.41
N GLU A 234 -7.64 -8.31 13.04
CA GLU A 234 -7.55 -6.99 13.65
C GLU A 234 -7.03 -5.97 12.62
N SER A 235 -7.13 -4.68 12.96
CA SER A 235 -6.46 -3.64 12.16
C SER A 235 -4.96 -3.64 12.46
N PHE A 236 -4.12 -3.49 11.43
CA PHE A 236 -2.67 -3.58 11.59
C PHE A 236 -1.90 -2.71 10.59
N ILE A 237 -0.63 -2.49 10.93
CA ILE A 237 0.38 -1.93 10.03
C ILE A 237 1.52 -2.94 9.89
N VAL A 238 1.99 -3.13 8.66
CA VAL A 238 3.27 -3.78 8.34
C VAL A 238 4.19 -2.73 7.72
N LEU A 239 5.45 -2.70 8.13
CA LEU A 239 6.46 -1.82 7.58
C LEU A 239 7.60 -2.64 6.99
N ALA A 240 7.94 -2.38 5.74
CA ALA A 240 9.11 -2.97 5.12
C ALA A 240 10.00 -1.90 4.48
N ARG A 241 11.31 -2.08 4.61
CA ARG A 241 12.31 -1.39 3.79
C ARG A 241 12.89 -2.36 2.77
N THR A 242 12.81 -2.06 1.48
CA THR A 242 13.45 -2.89 0.45
C THR A 242 14.97 -2.78 0.48
N ALA A 243 15.66 -3.82 0.00
CA ALA A 243 17.11 -3.80 -0.12
C ALA A 243 17.60 -2.79 -1.16
N THR A 244 16.79 -2.57 -2.21
CA THR A 244 17.02 -1.57 -3.26
C THR A 244 15.72 -0.80 -3.51
N PRO A 245 15.74 0.53 -3.64
CA PRO A 245 14.58 1.30 -4.05
C PRO A 245 14.02 0.82 -5.39
N ILE A 246 12.70 0.77 -5.54
CA ILE A 246 12.03 0.29 -6.76
C ILE A 246 11.14 1.37 -7.38
N PRO A 247 10.92 1.36 -8.70
CA PRO A 247 9.96 2.25 -9.33
C PRO A 247 8.54 1.88 -8.88
N PHE A 248 7.97 2.70 -8.00
CA PHE A 248 6.62 2.52 -7.47
C PHE A 248 5.63 3.60 -7.96
N GLY A 249 6.10 4.63 -8.66
CA GLY A 249 5.25 5.70 -9.20
C GLY A 249 4.93 6.78 -8.18
N ALA A 250 5.91 7.18 -7.37
CA ALA A 250 5.81 8.37 -6.54
C ALA A 250 5.65 9.63 -7.44
N PRO A 251 4.92 10.66 -6.98
CA PRO A 251 4.63 11.85 -7.78
C PRO A 251 5.86 12.71 -8.10
N ASP A 252 6.94 12.58 -7.33
CA ASP A 252 8.24 13.22 -7.57
C ASP A 252 9.12 12.43 -8.57
N GLY A 253 8.67 11.25 -9.01
CA GLY A 253 9.42 10.37 -9.91
C GLY A 253 10.52 9.55 -9.23
N GLU A 254 10.71 9.71 -7.91
CA GLU A 254 11.72 8.97 -7.17
C GLU A 254 11.31 7.51 -6.95
N ASN A 255 12.31 6.66 -6.76
CA ASN A 255 12.07 5.26 -6.39
C ASN A 255 11.67 5.15 -4.92
N THR A 256 10.86 4.13 -4.60
CA THR A 256 10.35 3.88 -3.26
C THR A 256 11.10 2.72 -2.61
N ASP A 257 11.53 2.92 -1.38
CA ASP A 257 12.18 1.89 -0.57
C ASP A 257 11.46 1.61 0.75
N LEU A 258 10.66 2.55 1.27
CA LEU A 258 9.86 2.37 2.48
C LEU A 258 8.40 2.10 2.14
N PHE A 259 7.85 1.00 2.65
CA PHE A 259 6.48 0.57 2.38
C PHE A 259 5.73 0.33 3.68
N PHE A 260 4.62 1.04 3.87
CA PHE A 260 3.67 0.80 4.93
C PHE A 260 2.44 0.13 4.33
N LEU A 261 2.17 -1.12 4.69
CA LEU A 261 0.88 -1.74 4.46
C LEU A 261 -0.03 -1.39 5.63
N VAL A 262 -1.12 -0.67 5.35
CA VAL A 262 -2.16 -0.29 6.30
C VAL A 262 -3.41 -1.10 5.98
N CYS A 263 -3.84 -1.93 6.93
CA CYS A 263 -5.09 -2.68 6.81
C CYS A 263 -5.95 -2.37 8.04
N CYS A 264 -7.07 -1.67 7.82
CA CYS A 264 -8.00 -1.32 8.88
C CYS A 264 -9.34 -2.03 8.65
N LEU A 265 -10.06 -2.33 9.73
CA LEU A 265 -11.40 -2.92 9.68
C LEU A 265 -12.51 -1.86 9.80
N ASP A 266 -12.13 -0.62 10.12
CA ASP A 266 -13.02 0.53 10.26
C ASP A 266 -12.50 1.69 9.41
N ASP A 267 -13.41 2.32 8.67
CA ASP A 267 -13.05 3.37 7.71
C ASP A 267 -12.54 4.65 8.39
N ARG A 268 -13.06 5.00 9.57
CA ARG A 268 -12.61 6.20 10.29
C ARG A 268 -11.20 6.00 10.82
N LEU A 269 -10.92 4.80 11.35
CA LEU A 269 -9.58 4.40 11.77
C LEU A 269 -8.62 4.42 10.58
N HIS A 270 -9.05 3.94 9.41
CA HIS A 270 -8.26 3.98 8.18
C HIS A 270 -7.82 5.41 7.82
N LEU A 271 -8.78 6.32 7.60
CA LEU A 271 -8.46 7.68 7.18
C LEU A 271 -7.64 8.44 8.24
N HIS A 272 -7.93 8.22 9.52
CA HIS A 272 -7.12 8.78 10.59
C HIS A 272 -5.69 8.26 10.58
N THR A 273 -5.50 6.95 10.38
CA THR A 273 -4.18 6.30 10.30
C THR A 273 -3.37 6.84 9.12
N LEU A 274 -3.98 6.98 7.94
CA LEU A 274 -3.32 7.59 6.78
C LEU A 274 -2.91 9.04 7.07
N ALA A 275 -3.80 9.86 7.63
CA ALA A 275 -3.48 11.25 7.96
C ALA A 275 -2.35 11.36 8.98
N ARG A 276 -2.33 10.48 9.99
CA ARG A 276 -1.27 10.37 10.99
C ARG A 276 0.07 9.99 10.35
N LEU A 277 0.09 8.95 9.53
CA LEU A 277 1.31 8.52 8.82
C LEU A 277 1.83 9.60 7.90
N CYS A 278 1.00 10.23 7.06
CA CYS A 278 1.43 11.33 6.20
C CYS A 278 2.02 12.50 7.01
N THR A 279 1.43 12.84 8.16
CA THR A 279 1.96 13.90 9.04
C THR A 279 3.32 13.51 9.63
N MET A 280 3.47 12.26 10.06
CA MET A 280 4.74 11.73 10.56
C MET A 280 5.81 11.73 9.47
N LEU A 281 5.50 11.24 8.28
CA LEU A 281 6.43 11.13 7.15
C LEU A 281 6.85 12.50 6.59
N GLY A 282 6.03 13.53 6.78
CA GLY A 282 6.37 14.93 6.48
C GLY A 282 7.24 15.61 7.54
N THR A 283 7.52 14.94 8.68
CA THR A 283 8.40 15.51 9.71
C THR A 283 9.86 15.51 9.22
N PRO A 284 10.64 16.58 9.45
CA PRO A 284 12.04 16.61 9.07
C PRO A 284 12.84 15.43 9.65
N ASP A 285 13.82 14.94 8.88
CA ASP A 285 14.76 13.88 9.27
C ASP A 285 14.17 12.49 9.53
N VAL A 286 12.85 12.32 9.45
CA VAL A 286 12.19 11.02 9.71
C VAL A 286 12.56 9.95 8.70
N LEU A 287 12.47 10.26 7.40
CA LEU A 287 12.77 9.28 6.35
C LEU A 287 14.25 8.89 6.34
N PRO A 288 15.22 9.83 6.45
CA PRO A 288 16.63 9.48 6.67
C PRO A 288 16.84 8.58 7.88
N ARG A 289 16.20 8.88 9.01
CA ARG A 289 16.32 8.08 10.24
C ARG A 289 15.79 6.65 10.04
N MET A 290 14.64 6.48 9.40
CA MET A 290 14.10 5.17 9.05
C MET A 290 15.04 4.39 8.11
N ARG A 291 15.69 5.06 7.17
CA ARG A 291 16.67 4.43 6.25
C ARG A 291 17.98 4.03 6.92
N GLN A 292 18.36 4.69 8.02
CA GLN A 292 19.55 4.35 8.79
C GLN A 292 19.33 3.20 9.79
N ALA A 293 18.07 2.82 10.06
CA ALA A 293 17.78 1.70 10.95
C ALA A 293 18.46 0.40 10.48
N ALA A 294 19.21 -0.26 11.36
CA ALA A 294 19.99 -1.45 11.03
C ALA A 294 19.11 -2.70 10.85
N ASP A 295 17.99 -2.77 11.57
CA ASP A 295 17.09 -3.91 11.60
C ASP A 295 15.63 -3.47 11.81
N GLY A 296 14.72 -4.45 11.83
CA GLY A 296 13.30 -4.21 12.02
C GLY A 296 12.95 -3.57 13.37
N ALA A 297 13.70 -3.87 14.44
CA ALA A 297 13.45 -3.30 15.76
C ALA A 297 13.83 -1.81 15.83
N ALA A 298 14.97 -1.44 15.25
CA ALA A 298 15.40 -0.05 15.13
C ALA A 298 14.44 0.76 14.23
N LEU A 299 13.95 0.14 13.14
CA LEU A 299 13.00 0.77 12.24
C LEU A 299 11.65 0.99 12.93
N TYR A 300 11.17 -0.01 13.68
CA TYR A 300 9.98 0.10 14.52
C TYR A 300 10.12 1.25 15.54
N ALA A 301 11.23 1.28 16.28
CA ALA A 301 11.47 2.32 17.29
C ALA A 301 11.46 3.73 16.68
N ALA A 302 12.07 3.92 15.51
CA ALA A 302 12.06 5.21 14.81
C ALA A 302 10.62 5.68 14.48
N VAL A 303 9.72 4.78 14.11
CA VAL A 303 8.30 5.10 13.83
C VAL A 303 7.58 5.52 15.12
N ILE A 304 7.74 4.75 16.19
CA ILE A 304 7.06 5.01 17.48
C ILE A 304 7.53 6.33 18.11
N GLU A 305 8.84 6.59 18.09
CA GLU A 305 9.39 7.87 18.57
C GLU A 305 8.87 9.06 17.76
N THR A 306 8.72 8.88 16.44
CA THR A 306 8.16 9.90 15.56
C THR A 306 6.70 10.20 15.91
N GLU A 307 5.89 9.15 16.14
CA GLU A 307 4.49 9.34 16.54
C GLU A 307 4.41 10.17 17.82
N GLN A 308 5.24 9.85 18.81
CA GLN A 308 5.32 10.57 20.07
C GLN A 308 5.66 12.06 19.86
N LEU A 309 6.64 12.38 19.01
CA LEU A 309 7.01 13.78 18.70
C LEU A 309 5.87 14.56 18.04
N VAL A 310 5.13 13.93 17.12
CA VAL A 310 3.96 14.55 16.49
C VAL A 310 2.85 14.80 17.51
N LEU A 311 2.63 13.85 18.43
CA LEU A 311 1.64 14.00 19.50
C LEU A 311 1.99 15.12 20.48
N GLU A 312 3.26 15.27 20.83
CA GLU A 312 3.72 16.39 21.67
C GLU A 312 3.49 17.74 20.99
N HIS A 313 3.74 17.86 19.69
CA HIS A 313 3.46 19.09 18.92
C HIS A 313 1.97 19.42 18.84
N LEU A 314 1.10 18.40 18.69
CA LEU A 314 -0.35 18.57 18.75
C LEU A 314 -0.83 19.02 20.13
N GLY A 315 -0.16 18.58 21.20
CA GLY A 315 -0.41 19.02 22.57
C GLY A 315 -0.03 20.48 22.81
N ARG A 316 1.14 20.89 22.30
CA ARG A 316 1.69 22.25 22.46
C ARG A 316 0.95 23.30 21.64
N SER A 317 0.37 22.94 20.49
CA SER A 317 -0.40 23.85 19.63
C SER A 317 -1.76 24.31 20.21
N ARG A 318 -2.01 24.06 21.51
CA ARG A 318 -3.22 24.48 22.25
C ARG A 318 -2.97 25.62 23.23
N VAL A 319 -1.74 26.14 23.32
CA VAL A 319 -1.37 27.27 24.18
C VAL A 319 -1.22 28.52 23.35
#